data_AF-A0A1M7DDM7-F1
#
_entry.id   AF-A0A1M7DDM7-F1
#
_cell.length_a   1.000
_cell.length_b   1.000
_cell.length_c   1.000
_cell.angle_alpha   90.00
_cell.angle_beta   90.00
_cell.angle_gamma   90.00
#
_symmetry.space_group_name_H-M   'P 1'
#
loop_
_entity.id
_entity.type
_entity.pdbx_description
1 polymer ?
#
loop_
_entity_poly.entity_id
_entity_poly.type
_entity_poly.pdbx_seq_one_letter_code
_entity_poly.pdbx_strand_id
1 'polypeptide(L)'
;MNYKVITEDSNISLHDHLVSEIQVGRDIALLFEDGFDVTVNNIYNNTGRHKLTGKSAVILYEATYIEGSKFLSDNNEKKIEVSSFSKLDLEVLDFSYDSNTDIVEVYGEAWDESVFCKLKFKVTKVTYCWNEFVDDAWFQDWPS
;
A
#
# COMPACT_ATOMS: atom_id res chain seq x y z
N MET A 1 -6.65 -11.17 10.90
CA MET A 1 -6.43 -10.08 11.87
C MET A 1 -7.77 -9.41 12.15
N ASN A 2 -7.99 -8.84 13.34
CA ASN A 2 -9.22 -8.14 13.68
C ASN A 2 -8.93 -6.64 13.71
N TYR A 3 -9.46 -5.88 12.74
CA TYR A 3 -9.26 -4.43 12.61
C TYR A 3 -10.49 -3.67 13.09
N LYS A 4 -10.29 -2.58 13.84
CA LYS A 4 -11.38 -1.72 14.33
C LYS A 4 -11.93 -0.81 13.23
N VAL A 5 -11.05 -0.29 12.38
CA VAL A 5 -11.42 0.56 11.25
C VAL A 5 -11.18 -0.21 9.96
N ILE A 6 -12.20 -0.23 9.10
CA ILE A 6 -12.17 -0.80 7.76
C ILE A 6 -12.89 0.21 6.87
N THR A 7 -12.19 0.80 5.91
CA THR A 7 -12.75 1.87 5.07
C THR A 7 -12.31 1.75 3.62
N GLU A 8 -13.16 2.20 2.71
CA GLU A 8 -12.85 2.39 1.28
C GLU A 8 -12.49 3.87 0.99
N ASP A 9 -12.49 4.74 2.01
CA ASP A 9 -12.07 6.14 1.91
C ASP A 9 -10.58 6.24 1.58
N SER A 10 -10.27 6.76 0.39
CA SER A 10 -8.92 6.87 -0.16
C SER A 10 -8.14 8.09 0.36
N ASN A 11 -8.63 8.80 1.37
CA ASN A 11 -7.89 9.84 2.09
C ASN A 11 -6.77 9.23 2.97
N ILE A 12 -5.84 8.54 2.31
CA ILE A 12 -4.74 7.75 2.86
C ILE A 12 -3.50 8.04 2.02
N SER A 13 -2.32 8.11 2.63
CA SER A 13 -1.04 8.13 1.95
C SER A 13 -0.24 6.90 2.34
N LEU A 14 0.16 6.13 1.33
CA LEU A 14 1.10 5.00 1.49
C LEU A 14 2.53 5.41 1.11
N HIS A 15 2.76 6.63 0.65
CA HIS A 15 4.08 7.11 0.23
C HIS A 15 5.08 7.04 1.39
N ASP A 16 6.27 6.52 1.12
CA ASP A 16 7.36 6.25 2.09
C ASP A 16 7.00 5.23 3.19
N HIS A 17 5.99 4.38 2.96
CA HIS A 17 5.66 3.28 3.88
C HIS A 17 6.10 1.92 3.32
N LEU A 18 6.72 1.12 4.19
CA LEU A 18 7.24 -0.20 3.85
C LEU A 18 6.15 -1.27 3.96
N VAL A 19 5.99 -2.06 2.89
CA VAL A 19 5.18 -3.27 2.92
C VAL A 19 5.98 -4.38 3.61
N SER A 20 5.67 -4.63 4.87
CA SER A 20 6.30 -5.68 5.69
C SER A 20 6.01 -7.11 5.19
N GLU A 21 4.85 -7.34 4.59
CA GLU A 21 4.46 -8.65 4.08
C GLU A 21 3.35 -8.52 3.03
N ILE A 22 3.41 -9.34 1.98
CA ILE A 22 2.32 -9.51 1.01
C ILE A 22 1.74 -10.92 1.20
N GLN A 23 0.52 -10.99 1.73
CA GLN A 23 -0.19 -12.26 1.91
C GLN A 23 -1.07 -12.54 0.70
N VAL A 24 -0.88 -13.71 0.09
CA VAL A 24 -1.60 -14.12 -1.11
C VAL A 24 -2.64 -15.17 -0.76
N GLY A 25 -3.91 -14.87 -1.06
CA GLY A 25 -5.05 -15.79 -0.96
C GLY A 25 -6.09 -15.46 -2.03
N ARG A 26 -7.38 -15.65 -1.70
CA ARG A 26 -8.48 -15.10 -2.51
C ARG A 26 -8.39 -13.56 -2.55
N ASP A 27 -8.09 -12.98 -1.40
CA ASP A 27 -7.74 -11.57 -1.26
C ASP A 27 -6.22 -11.47 -1.15
N ILE A 28 -5.66 -10.34 -1.57
CA ILE A 28 -4.25 -10.01 -1.32
C ILE A 28 -4.20 -8.95 -0.23
N ALA A 29 -3.40 -9.17 0.81
CA ALA A 29 -3.19 -8.19 1.86
C ALA A 29 -1.76 -7.65 1.81
N LEU A 30 -1.62 -6.33 1.69
CA LEU A 30 -0.37 -5.61 1.90
C LEU A 30 -0.33 -5.20 3.37
N LEU A 31 0.58 -5.78 4.16
CA LEU A 31 0.70 -5.51 5.58
C LEU A 31 1.77 -4.45 5.84
N PHE A 32 1.46 -3.49 6.70
CA PHE A 32 2.37 -2.43 7.11
C PHE A 32 2.58 -2.52 8.62
N GLU A 33 3.76 -2.97 9.05
CA GLU A 33 4.05 -3.15 10.48
C GLU A 33 4.15 -1.80 11.20
N ASP A 34 4.76 -0.81 10.55
CA ASP A 34 4.92 0.57 11.05
C ASP A 34 3.74 1.49 10.72
N GLY A 35 2.71 0.97 10.03
CA GLY A 35 1.51 1.70 9.68
C GLY A 35 1.55 2.39 8.33
N PHE A 36 0.58 3.28 8.11
CA PHE A 36 0.55 4.23 6.99
C PHE A 36 -0.11 5.54 7.44
N ASP A 37 -0.06 6.57 6.61
CA ASP A 37 -0.64 7.87 6.94
C ASP A 37 -2.10 8.00 6.53
N VAL A 38 -2.92 8.53 7.42
CA VAL A 38 -4.33 8.88 7.21
C VAL A 38 -4.44 10.39 7.16
N THR A 39 -5.01 10.94 6.09
CA THR A 39 -5.09 12.39 5.96
C THR A 39 -6.14 13.00 6.89
N VAL A 40 -6.03 14.31 7.14
CA VAL A 40 -7.02 15.05 7.95
C VAL A 40 -8.44 14.99 7.40
N ASN A 41 -8.60 14.73 6.10
CA ASN A 41 -9.90 14.68 5.43
C ASN A 41 -10.58 13.31 5.52
N ASN A 42 -9.90 12.30 6.07
CA ASN A 42 -10.47 10.96 6.21
C ASN A 42 -11.60 10.97 7.25
N ILE A 43 -12.74 10.35 6.93
CA ILE A 43 -13.93 10.38 7.80
C ILE A 43 -13.71 9.69 9.16
N TYR A 44 -12.71 8.81 9.27
CA TYR A 44 -12.34 8.12 10.50
C TYR A 44 -11.21 8.83 11.27
N ASN A 45 -10.74 9.97 10.77
CA ASN A 45 -9.76 10.81 11.42
C ASN A 45 -10.40 12.09 11.98
N ASN A 46 -10.83 12.01 13.23
CA ASN A 46 -11.46 13.13 13.93
C ASN A 46 -10.47 14.03 14.70
N THR A 47 -9.17 13.88 14.46
CA THR A 47 -8.14 14.59 15.23
C THR A 47 -7.87 16.02 14.73
N GLY A 48 -8.33 16.35 13.51
CA GLY A 48 -8.01 17.61 12.84
C GLY A 48 -6.56 17.68 12.32
N ARG A 49 -5.86 16.56 12.27
CA ARG A 49 -4.46 16.41 11.81
C ARG A 49 -4.33 15.16 10.94
N HIS A 50 -3.41 15.14 10.00
CA HIS A 50 -2.86 13.94 9.37
C HIS A 50 -2.19 13.05 10.43
N LYS A 51 -2.52 11.76 10.44
CA LYS A 51 -2.11 10.82 11.49
C LYS A 51 -1.41 9.60 10.90
N LEU A 52 -0.36 9.14 11.58
CA LEU A 52 0.23 7.83 11.36
C LEU A 52 -0.58 6.77 12.11
N THR A 53 -0.93 5.67 11.45
CA THR A 53 -1.55 4.51 12.12
C THR A 53 -0.50 3.66 12.84
N GLY A 54 -0.93 2.84 13.80
CA GLY A 54 -0.15 1.65 14.15
C GLY A 54 -0.23 0.60 13.04
N LYS A 55 0.14 -0.65 13.35
CA LYS A 55 0.06 -1.78 12.41
C LYS A 55 -1.24 -1.80 11.62
N SER A 56 -1.13 -1.80 10.31
CA SER A 56 -2.23 -1.61 9.38
C SER A 56 -2.11 -2.53 8.16
N ALA A 57 -3.15 -2.52 7.33
CA ALA A 57 -3.16 -3.27 6.09
C ALA A 57 -3.98 -2.59 5.01
N VAL A 58 -3.61 -2.86 3.76
CA VAL A 58 -4.43 -2.62 2.57
C VAL A 58 -4.89 -3.97 2.04
N ILE A 59 -6.20 -4.15 1.94
CA ILE A 59 -6.82 -5.39 1.48
C ILE A 59 -7.34 -5.19 0.07
N LEU A 60 -6.85 -6.01 -0.85
CA LEU A 60 -7.26 -6.10 -2.25
C LEU A 60 -8.21 -7.30 -2.37
N TYR A 61 -9.51 -7.04 -2.50
CA TYR A 61 -10.52 -8.11 -2.48
C TYR A 61 -10.64 -8.82 -3.82
N GLU A 62 -10.74 -10.15 -3.76
CA GLU A 62 -10.81 -11.03 -4.93
C GLU A 62 -9.70 -10.74 -5.94
N ALA A 63 -8.51 -10.45 -5.42
CA ALA A 63 -7.42 -9.92 -6.22
C ALA A 63 -6.79 -10.98 -7.12
N THR A 64 -6.63 -10.64 -8.38
CA THR A 64 -5.86 -11.40 -9.36
C THR A 64 -4.62 -10.62 -9.74
N TYR A 65 -3.45 -11.21 -9.52
CA TYR A 65 -2.19 -10.65 -10.01
C TYR A 65 -2.18 -10.64 -11.54
N ILE A 66 -1.95 -9.47 -12.14
CA ILE A 66 -1.86 -9.32 -13.60
C ILE A 66 -0.40 -9.43 -14.04
N GLU A 67 0.43 -8.53 -13.51
CA GLU A 67 1.84 -8.41 -13.88
C GLU A 67 2.60 -7.58 -12.85
N GLY A 68 3.92 -7.65 -12.94
CA GLY A 68 4.81 -6.83 -12.15
C GLY A 68 6.23 -6.95 -12.66
N SER A 69 6.96 -5.84 -12.56
CA SER A 69 8.30 -5.69 -13.11
C SER A 69 9.18 -4.94 -12.11
N LYS A 70 10.44 -5.34 -12.00
CA LYS A 70 11.54 -4.51 -11.48
C LYS A 70 12.26 -3.87 -12.66
N PHE A 71 12.59 -2.60 -12.54
CA PHE A 71 13.30 -1.81 -13.54
C PHE A 71 14.78 -1.72 -13.15
N LEU A 72 15.61 -2.53 -13.78
CA LEU A 72 17.03 -2.64 -13.44
C LEU A 72 17.83 -1.44 -13.97
N SER A 73 19.02 -1.22 -13.39
CA SER A 73 19.91 -0.10 -13.74
C SER A 73 20.45 -0.16 -15.17
N ASP A 74 20.40 -1.33 -15.82
CA ASP A 74 20.78 -1.53 -17.22
C ASP A 74 19.61 -1.32 -18.21
N ASN A 75 18.49 -0.78 -17.73
CA ASN A 75 17.21 -0.60 -18.43
C ASN A 75 16.50 -1.91 -18.82
N ASN A 76 16.94 -3.07 -18.30
CA ASN A 76 16.17 -4.30 -18.47
C ASN A 76 15.05 -4.38 -17.43
N GLU A 77 13.97 -5.07 -17.81
CA GLU A 77 12.88 -5.41 -16.90
C GLU A 77 12.99 -6.86 -16.45
N LYS A 78 12.87 -7.06 -15.13
CA LYS A 78 12.77 -8.38 -14.52
C LYS A 78 11.36 -8.59 -14.01
N LYS A 79 10.64 -9.57 -14.56
CA LYS A 79 9.29 -9.91 -14.09
C LYS A 79 9.33 -10.38 -12.64
N ILE A 80 8.35 -9.91 -11.88
CA ILE A 80 8.09 -10.37 -10.52
C ILE A 80 7.06 -11.50 -10.62
N GLU A 81 7.38 -12.63 -10.02
CA GLU A 81 6.44 -13.76 -9.93
C GLU A 81 5.79 -13.76 -8.55
N VAL A 82 4.54 -14.18 -8.42
CA VAL A 82 3.82 -14.23 -7.13
C VAL A 82 4.63 -15.00 -6.06
N SER A 83 5.33 -16.06 -6.45
CA SER A 83 6.20 -16.84 -5.56
C SER A 83 7.38 -16.06 -4.96
N SER A 84 7.67 -14.86 -5.47
CA SER A 84 8.75 -13.99 -5.01
C SER A 84 8.28 -12.88 -4.06
N PHE A 85 6.98 -12.72 -3.85
CA PHE A 85 6.43 -11.65 -3.01
C PHE A 85 6.94 -11.70 -1.56
N SER A 86 7.20 -12.88 -1.00
CA SER A 86 7.76 -13.02 0.35
C SER A 86 9.20 -12.53 0.49
N LYS A 87 9.86 -12.19 -0.61
CA LYS A 87 11.23 -11.63 -0.65
C LYS A 87 11.26 -10.19 -1.16
N LEU A 88 10.09 -9.64 -1.52
CA LEU A 88 10.01 -8.29 -2.04
C LEU A 88 9.98 -7.32 -0.88
N ASP A 89 11.07 -6.57 -0.74
CA ASP A 89 11.20 -5.51 0.25
C ASP A 89 10.75 -4.20 -0.40
N LEU A 90 9.45 -3.87 -0.27
CA LEU A 90 8.78 -2.83 -1.07
C LEU A 90 8.44 -1.60 -0.24
N GLU A 91 9.09 -0.47 -0.52
CA GLU A 91 8.63 0.85 -0.09
C GLU A 91 7.71 1.44 -1.14
N VAL A 92 6.51 1.87 -0.75
CA VAL A 92 5.53 2.42 -1.68
C VAL A 92 5.86 3.87 -2.00
N LEU A 93 5.94 4.18 -3.29
CA LEU A 93 6.09 5.55 -3.80
C LEU A 93 4.78 6.07 -4.39
N ASP A 94 3.98 5.19 -5.00
CA ASP A 94 2.64 5.53 -5.46
C ASP A 94 1.70 4.33 -5.36
N PHE A 95 0.45 4.60 -4.99
CA PHE A 95 -0.61 3.61 -4.93
C PHE A 95 -1.86 4.20 -5.56
N SER A 96 -2.36 3.54 -6.59
CA SER A 96 -3.57 3.97 -7.27
C SER A 96 -4.56 2.82 -7.40
N TYR A 97 -5.85 3.16 -7.26
CA TYR A 97 -6.97 2.29 -7.55
C TYR A 97 -7.91 3.02 -8.51
N ASP A 98 -8.11 2.46 -9.71
CA ASP A 98 -9.09 2.95 -10.68
C ASP A 98 -10.35 2.09 -10.61
N SER A 99 -11.43 2.66 -10.06
CA SER A 99 -12.72 2.00 -9.91
C SER A 99 -13.48 1.79 -11.23
N ASN A 100 -13.06 2.40 -12.34
CA ASN A 100 -13.66 2.13 -13.65
C ASN A 100 -13.09 0.87 -14.29
N THR A 101 -11.83 0.55 -13.99
CA THR A 101 -11.12 -0.62 -14.55
C THR A 101 -10.85 -1.70 -13.52
N ASP A 102 -11.20 -1.47 -12.25
CA ASP A 102 -10.84 -2.23 -11.06
C ASP A 102 -9.37 -2.65 -10.99
N ILE A 103 -8.49 -1.75 -11.44
CA ILE A 103 -7.05 -1.98 -11.44
C ILE A 103 -6.44 -1.26 -10.24
N VAL A 104 -5.59 -1.99 -9.53
CA VAL A 104 -4.66 -1.43 -8.56
C VAL A 104 -3.26 -1.47 -9.17
N GLU A 105 -2.57 -0.34 -9.09
CA GLU A 105 -1.14 -0.25 -9.40
C GLU A 105 -0.39 0.21 -8.15
N VAL A 106 0.66 -0.53 -7.80
CA VAL A 106 1.59 -0.17 -6.73
C VAL A 106 2.94 0.09 -7.39
N TYR A 107 3.45 1.30 -7.25
CA TYR A 107 4.79 1.67 -7.67
C TYR A 107 5.64 1.92 -6.43
N GLY A 108 6.89 1.48 -6.45
CA GLY A 108 7.73 1.57 -5.28
C GLY A 108 9.19 1.25 -5.53
N GLU A 109 9.98 1.36 -4.47
CA GLU A 109 11.37 0.92 -4.45
C GLU A 109 11.44 -0.49 -3.85
N ALA A 110 12.03 -1.41 -4.60
CA ALA A 110 12.35 -2.76 -4.16
C ALA A 110 13.78 -2.77 -3.59
N TRP A 111 13.90 -2.66 -2.27
CA TRP A 111 15.16 -2.51 -1.54
C TRP A 111 16.06 -3.76 -1.62
N ASP A 112 15.49 -4.92 -1.94
CA ASP A 112 16.25 -6.16 -2.13
C ASP A 112 17.24 -6.09 -3.31
N GLU A 113 16.96 -5.23 -4.29
CA GLU A 113 17.84 -4.96 -5.44
C GLU A 113 18.12 -3.44 -5.62
N SER A 114 17.58 -2.58 -4.74
CA SER A 114 17.62 -1.10 -4.84
C SER A 114 17.19 -0.57 -6.21
N VAL A 115 16.02 -1.03 -6.66
CA VAL A 115 15.46 -0.72 -7.98
C VAL A 115 13.99 -0.35 -7.88
N PHE A 116 13.49 0.44 -8.82
CA PHE A 116 12.06 0.67 -8.91
C PHE A 116 11.32 -0.60 -9.32
N CYS A 117 10.10 -0.75 -8.84
CA CYS A 117 9.21 -1.80 -9.29
C CYS A 117 7.76 -1.31 -9.42
N LYS A 118 7.00 -2.06 -10.20
CA LYS A 118 5.56 -1.89 -10.37
C LYS A 118 4.88 -3.23 -10.19
N LEU A 119 3.79 -3.25 -9.43
CA LEU A 119 2.88 -4.39 -9.31
C LEU A 119 1.49 -3.97 -9.78
N LYS A 120 0.78 -4.88 -10.45
CA LYS A 120 -0.55 -4.64 -10.99
C LYS A 120 -1.51 -5.77 -10.64
N PHE A 121 -2.68 -5.39 -10.14
CA PHE A 121 -3.73 -6.32 -9.71
C PHE A 121 -5.08 -5.93 -10.31
N LYS A 122 -5.89 -6.92 -10.70
CA LYS A 122 -7.33 -6.76 -10.88
C LYS A 122 -7.99 -7.07 -9.54
N VAL A 123 -8.89 -6.21 -9.08
CA VAL A 123 -9.58 -6.38 -7.79
C VAL A 123 -11.08 -6.22 -7.96
N THR A 124 -11.85 -6.44 -6.90
CA THR A 124 -13.26 -6.01 -6.82
C THR A 124 -13.44 -4.74 -6.00
N LYS A 125 -12.55 -4.52 -5.03
CA LYS A 125 -12.45 -3.28 -4.24
C LYS A 125 -11.16 -3.26 -3.41
N VAL A 126 -10.88 -2.10 -2.80
CA VAL A 126 -9.75 -1.87 -1.90
C VAL A 126 -10.28 -1.38 -0.55
N THR A 127 -9.77 -1.91 0.55
CA THR A 127 -9.99 -1.31 1.88
C THR A 127 -8.69 -1.05 2.62
N TYR A 128 -8.69 0.01 3.39
CA TYR A 128 -7.64 0.38 4.33
C TYR A 128 -8.08 0.00 5.74
N CYS A 129 -7.20 -0.64 6.50
CA CYS A 129 -7.53 -1.25 7.80
C CYS A 129 -6.50 -0.90 8.87
N TRP A 130 -6.95 -0.41 10.03
CA TRP A 130 -6.09 -0.11 11.18
C TRP A 130 -6.85 -0.17 12.51
N ASN A 131 -6.12 -0.06 13.63
CA ASN A 131 -6.67 -0.17 14.98
C ASN A 131 -6.57 1.11 15.82
N GLU A 132 -5.57 1.95 15.56
CA GLU A 132 -5.28 3.16 16.31
C GLU A 132 -4.35 4.10 15.52
N PHE A 133 -4.32 5.37 15.93
CA PHE A 133 -3.29 6.32 15.52
C PHE A 133 -2.19 6.34 16.58
N VAL A 134 -0.93 6.37 16.16
CA VAL A 134 0.23 6.32 17.06
C VAL A 134 1.03 7.62 17.06
N ASP A 135 1.00 8.39 15.96
CA ASP A 135 1.69 9.67 15.85
C ASP A 135 1.01 10.58 14.81
N ASP A 136 1.49 11.80 14.64
CA ASP A 136 1.19 12.65 13.47
C ASP A 136 1.92 12.12 12.22
N ALA A 137 1.32 12.32 11.04
CA ALA A 137 1.99 12.00 9.78
C ALA A 137 3.23 12.90 9.58
N TRP A 138 4.26 12.41 8.90
CA TRP A 138 5.51 13.15 8.71
C TRP A 138 5.34 14.48 7.93
N PHE A 139 4.31 14.54 7.07
CA PHE A 139 3.96 15.72 6.27
C PHE A 139 2.89 16.60 6.91
N GLN A 140 2.53 16.36 8.18
CA GLN A 140 1.47 17.09 8.87
C GLN A 140 1.59 18.62 8.74
N ASP A 141 2.80 19.16 8.81
CA ASP A 141 3.05 20.60 8.73
C ASP A 141 3.64 21.03 7.38
N TRP A 142 3.59 20.16 6.36
CA TRP A 142 3.98 20.54 5.00
C TRP A 142 2.93 21.48 4.38
N PRO A 143 3.36 22.56 3.70
CA PRO A 143 2.42 23.45 3.04
C PRO A 143 1.70 22.70 1.92
N SER A 144 0.37 22.70 2.00
CA SER A 144 -0.56 22.21 0.98
C SER A 144 -0.53 23.04 -0.30
#